data_AF-R5TM28-F1
#
_entry.id   AF-R5TM28-F1
#
_cell.length_a   1.000
_cell.length_b   1.000
_cell.length_c   1.000
_cell.angle_alpha   90.00
_cell.angle_beta   90.00
_cell.angle_gamma   90.00
#
_symmetry.space_group_name_H-M   'P 1'
#
loop_
_entity.id
_entity.type
_entity.pdbx_description
1 polymer ?
#
loop_
_entity_poly.entity_id
_entity_poly.type
_entity_poly.pdbx_seq_one_letter_code
_entity_poly.pdbx_strand_id
1 'polypeptide(L)'
;MIEDKVFERIDYIRKTKHFSMYRLAKEADIPYSSLNNIIHRRTCPTIATLEKLCKGLNITLSEFFDFELYPLQNENLTPEEDELINKYRSLNKNKQERLQAYLDGLSES
;
A
#
# COMPACT_ATOMS: atom_id res chain seq x y z
N MET A 1 -3.13 -7.66 -15.56
CA MET A 1 -3.72 -6.48 -16.24
C MET A 1 -3.65 -5.28 -15.30
N ILE A 2 -3.91 -4.04 -15.75
CA ILE A 2 -3.90 -2.86 -14.85
C ILE A 2 -4.90 -3.02 -13.70
N GLU A 3 -6.04 -3.65 -13.96
CA GLU A 3 -7.10 -3.92 -12.98
C GLU A 3 -6.61 -4.79 -11.81
N ASP A 4 -5.77 -5.80 -12.08
CA ASP A 4 -5.20 -6.66 -11.02
C ASP A 4 -4.35 -5.84 -10.04
N LYS A 5 -3.57 -4.89 -10.56
CA LYS A 5 -2.77 -3.97 -9.74
C LYS A 5 -3.64 -3.11 -8.82
N VAL A 6 -4.84 -2.72 -9.26
CA VAL A 6 -5.78 -1.94 -8.43
C VAL A 6 -6.26 -2.77 -7.24
N PHE A 7 -6.66 -4.03 -7.47
CA PHE A 7 -7.13 -4.91 -6.39
C PHE A 7 -6.02 -5.21 -5.38
N GLU A 8 -4.83 -5.56 -5.87
CA GLU A 8 -3.66 -5.83 -5.03
C GLU A 8 -3.25 -4.59 -4.22
N ARG A 9 -3.32 -3.40 -4.83
CA ARG A 9 -3.01 -2.13 -4.16
C ARG A 9 -3.97 -1.83 -3.01
N ILE A 10 -5.28 -2.01 -3.24
CA ILE A 10 -6.29 -1.83 -2.18
C ILE A 10 -6.01 -2.79 -1.02
N ASP A 11 -5.74 -4.07 -1.30
CA ASP A 11 -5.50 -5.05 -0.25
C ASP A 11 -4.17 -4.83 0.48
N TYR A 12 -3.12 -4.44 -0.24
CA TYR A 12 -1.82 -4.08 0.33
C TYR A 12 -1.96 -2.93 1.33
N ILE A 13 -2.49 -1.78 0.91
CA ILE A 13 -2.61 -0.60 1.78
C ILE A 13 -3.50 -0.91 3.00
N ARG A 14 -4.60 -1.64 2.78
CA ARG A 14 -5.48 -2.10 3.86
C ARG A 14 -4.71 -2.94 4.88
N LYS A 15 -3.92 -3.92 4.44
CA LYS A 15 -3.12 -4.81 5.31
C LYS A 15 -2.03 -4.04 6.04
N THR A 16 -1.28 -3.17 5.36
CA THR A 16 -0.24 -2.32 5.96
C THR A 16 -0.81 -1.39 7.04
N LYS A 17 -2.04 -0.90 6.87
CA LYS A 17 -2.73 -0.09 7.88
C LYS A 17 -3.49 -0.91 8.94
N HIS A 18 -3.43 -2.25 8.88
CA HIS A 18 -4.16 -3.17 9.76
C HIS A 18 -5.68 -2.96 9.74
N PHE A 19 -6.25 -2.65 8.58
CA PHE A 19 -7.69 -2.49 8.43
C PHE A 19 -8.34 -3.85 8.15
N SER A 20 -9.38 -4.20 8.90
CA SER A 20 -10.28 -5.26 8.46
C SER A 20 -11.10 -4.78 7.26
N MET A 21 -11.64 -5.71 6.46
CA MET A 21 -12.57 -5.36 5.38
C MET A 21 -13.76 -4.55 5.90
N TYR A 22 -14.27 -4.91 7.08
CA TYR A 22 -15.35 -4.17 7.73
C TYR A 22 -14.94 -2.74 8.09
N ARG A 23 -13.74 -2.56 8.68
CA ARG A 23 -13.22 -1.24 9.02
C ARG A 23 -13.06 -0.38 7.77
N LEU A 24 -12.46 -0.92 6.71
CA LEU A 24 -12.30 -0.19 5.45
C LEU A 24 -13.64 0.23 4.85
N ALA A 25 -14.63 -0.67 4.79
CA ALA A 25 -15.96 -0.35 4.27
C ALA A 25 -16.60 0.81 5.06
N LYS A 26 -16.47 0.79 6.39
CA LYS A 26 -16.98 1.83 7.27
C LYS A 26 -16.29 3.18 7.06
N GLU A 27 -14.95 3.20 7.07
CA GLU A 27 -14.17 4.45 6.89
C GLU A 27 -14.30 5.04 5.48
N ALA A 28 -14.48 4.19 4.47
CA ALA A 28 -14.69 4.60 3.09
C ALA A 28 -16.14 5.00 2.77
N ASP A 29 -17.08 4.86 3.72
CA ASP A 29 -18.50 5.12 3.51
C ASP A 29 -19.07 4.36 2.28
N ILE A 30 -18.80 3.05 2.24
CA ILE A 30 -19.35 2.13 1.24
C ILE A 30 -19.95 0.89 1.90
N PRO A 31 -20.95 0.24 1.27
CA PRO A 31 -21.47 -1.02 1.77
C PRO A 31 -20.38 -2.10 1.81
N TYR A 32 -20.36 -2.89 2.88
CA TYR A 32 -19.45 -4.04 3.00
C TYR A 32 -19.58 -4.99 1.81
N SER A 33 -20.81 -5.23 1.33
CA SER A 33 -21.08 -6.05 0.15
C SER A 33 -20.44 -5.49 -1.12
N SER A 34 -20.40 -4.17 -1.28
CA SER A 34 -19.72 -3.49 -2.40
C SER A 34 -18.22 -3.72 -2.33
N LEU A 35 -17.60 -3.50 -1.15
CA LEU A 35 -16.17 -3.78 -0.96
C LEU A 35 -15.83 -5.26 -1.19
N ASN A 36 -16.68 -6.16 -0.70
CA ASN A 36 -16.53 -7.60 -0.87
C ASN A 36 -16.59 -8.00 -2.34
N ASN A 37 -17.48 -7.41 -3.13
CA ASN A 37 -17.55 -7.65 -4.58
C ASN A 37 -16.31 -7.11 -5.31
N ILE A 38 -15.82 -5.93 -4.93
CA ILE A 38 -14.61 -5.34 -5.51
C ILE A 38 -13.41 -6.29 -5.31
N ILE A 39 -13.20 -6.79 -4.10
CA ILE A 39 -12.03 -7.61 -3.76
C ILE A 39 -12.17 -9.07 -4.21
N HIS A 40 -13.30 -9.73 -3.92
CA HIS A 40 -13.44 -11.18 -4.17
C HIS A 40 -14.03 -11.52 -5.53
N ARG A 41 -14.89 -10.66 -6.08
CA ARG A 41 -15.46 -10.85 -7.43
C ARG A 41 -14.72 -10.06 -8.51
N ARG A 42 -13.57 -9.47 -8.16
CA ARG A 42 -12.73 -8.62 -9.03
C ARG A 42 -13.56 -7.63 -9.86
N THR A 43 -14.55 -7.01 -9.22
CA THR A 43 -15.35 -5.96 -9.86
C THR A 43 -14.57 -4.66 -9.80
N CYS A 44 -14.09 -4.18 -10.96
CA CYS A 44 -13.30 -2.96 -11.03
C CYS A 44 -14.09 -1.76 -10.46
N PRO A 45 -13.58 -1.06 -9.43
CA PRO A 45 -14.28 0.08 -8.86
C PRO A 45 -14.27 1.24 -9.85
N THR A 46 -15.35 2.04 -9.85
CA THR A 46 -15.34 3.34 -10.52
C THR A 46 -14.36 4.28 -9.84
N ILE A 47 -13.90 5.33 -10.53
CA ILE A 47 -13.03 6.36 -9.94
C ILE A 47 -13.64 6.95 -8.66
N ALA A 48 -14.94 7.25 -8.65
CA ALA A 48 -15.63 7.76 -7.46
C ALA A 48 -15.61 6.76 -6.28
N THR A 49 -15.73 5.47 -6.56
CA THR A 49 -15.62 4.43 -5.52
C THR A 49 -14.19 4.30 -5.02
N LEU A 50 -13.21 4.40 -5.92
CA LEU A 50 -11.80 4.37 -5.58
C LEU A 50 -11.38 5.58 -4.73
N GLU A 51 -11.90 6.78 -5.03
CA GLU A 51 -11.68 7.98 -4.20
C GLU A 51 -12.20 7.79 -2.77
N LYS A 52 -13.40 7.21 -2.62
CA LYS A 52 -13.95 6.85 -1.31
C LYS A 52 -13.05 5.87 -0.55
N LEU A 53 -12.55 4.84 -1.24
CA LEU A 53 -11.62 3.87 -0.66
C LEU A 53 -10.30 4.55 -0.23
N CYS A 54 -9.72 5.39 -1.08
CA CYS A 54 -8.50 6.13 -0.76
C CYS A 54 -8.70 7.05 0.46
N LYS A 55 -9.84 7.76 0.51
CA LYS A 55 -10.24 8.58 1.65
C LYS A 55 -10.35 7.73 2.93
N GLY A 56 -11.02 6.58 2.87
CA GLY A 56 -11.12 5.65 4.01
C GLY A 56 -9.77 5.06 4.43
N LEU A 57 -8.82 4.94 3.50
CA LEU A 57 -7.44 4.51 3.77
C LEU A 57 -6.53 5.67 4.20
N ASN A 58 -7.03 6.91 4.33
CA ASN A 58 -6.21 8.11 4.57
C ASN A 58 -5.03 8.22 3.59
N ILE A 59 -5.31 8.12 2.30
CA ILE A 59 -4.38 8.43 1.21
C ILE A 59 -5.10 9.19 0.10
N THR A 60 -4.34 9.83 -0.77
CA THR A 60 -4.81 10.47 -1.99
C THR A 60 -4.88 9.47 -3.14
N LEU A 61 -5.65 9.81 -4.18
CA LEU A 61 -5.68 9.02 -5.42
C LEU A 61 -4.31 8.98 -6.11
N SER A 62 -3.51 10.06 -5.98
CA SER A 62 -2.15 10.11 -6.52
C SER A 62 -1.25 9.10 -5.83
N GLU A 63 -1.27 9.01 -4.49
CA GLU A 63 -0.50 8.03 -3.73
C GLU A 63 -0.96 6.59 -4.00
N PHE A 64 -2.24 6.40 -4.30
CA PHE A 64 -2.78 5.11 -4.71
C PHE A 64 -2.14 4.63 -6.02
N PHE A 65 -2.09 5.51 -7.03
CA PHE A 65 -1.53 5.23 -8.36
C PHE A 65 -0.02 5.47 -8.49
N ASP A 66 0.66 5.84 -7.41
CA ASP A 66 2.11 5.91 -7.37
C ASP A 66 2.71 4.50 -7.26
N PHE A 67 2.76 3.83 -8.41
CA PHE A 67 3.26 2.46 -8.55
C PHE A 67 4.79 2.37 -8.50
N GLU A 68 5.52 3.49 -8.62
CA GLU A 68 6.98 3.51 -8.59
C GLU A 68 7.53 3.56 -7.16
N LEU A 69 6.85 4.23 -6.23
CA LEU A 69 7.23 4.27 -4.81
C LEU A 69 6.90 2.98 -4.03
N TYR A 70 5.99 2.16 -4.54
CA TYR A 70 5.53 0.94 -3.87
C TYR A 70 5.29 -0.17 -4.90
N PRO A 71 6.35 -0.75 -5.48
CA PRO A 71 6.20 -1.96 -6.27
C PRO A 71 5.45 -2.98 -5.42
N LEU A 72 4.40 -3.54 -6.01
CA LEU A 72 3.72 -4.73 -5.54
C LEU A 72 4.80 -5.74 -5.14
N GLN A 73 4.72 -6.22 -3.89
CA GLN A 73 5.65 -7.13 -3.22
C GLN A 73 6.65 -7.79 -4.17
N ASN A 74 7.94 -7.52 -3.99
CA ASN A 74 8.94 -8.31 -4.70
C ASN A 74 8.88 -9.75 -4.17
N GLU A 75 8.40 -10.69 -4.98
CA GLU A 75 8.26 -12.11 -4.60
C GLU A 75 9.59 -12.77 -4.20
N ASN A 76 10.71 -12.15 -4.54
CA ASN A 76 12.05 -12.62 -4.15
C ASN A 76 12.53 -12.06 -2.81
N LEU A 77 11.72 -11.24 -2.13
CA LEU A 77 12.03 -10.66 -0.83
C LEU A 77 11.05 -11.18 0.23
N THR A 78 11.54 -11.32 1.46
CA THR A 78 10.67 -11.45 2.61
C THR A 78 9.83 -10.18 2.79
N PRO A 79 8.64 -10.25 3.43
CA PRO A 79 7.84 -9.07 3.72
C PRO A 79 8.61 -7.97 4.45
N GLU A 80 9.51 -8.34 5.36
CA GLU A 80 10.35 -7.42 6.12
C GLU A 80 11.39 -6.71 5.23
N GLU A 81 12.03 -7.43 4.30
CA GLU A 81 12.98 -6.85 3.34
C GLU A 81 12.29 -5.91 2.35
N ASP A 82 11.12 -6.30 1.85
CA ASP A 82 10.32 -5.48 0.93
C ASP A 82 9.86 -4.18 1.62
N GLU A 83 9.41 -4.27 2.88
CA GLU A 83 9.06 -3.09 3.68
C GLU A 83 10.26 -2.17 3.91
N LEU A 84 11.44 -2.73 4.20
CA LEU A 84 12.67 -1.96 4.41
C LEU A 84 13.08 -1.21 3.14
N ILE A 85 13.06 -1.87 1.98
CA ILE A 85 13.41 -1.27 0.69
C ILE A 85 12.42 -0.16 0.31
N ASN A 86 11.12 -0.39 0.50
CA ASN A 86 10.10 0.61 0.22
C ASN A 86 10.23 1.82 1.16
N LYS A 87 10.49 1.60 2.45
CA LYS A 87 10.82 2.69 3.39
C LYS A 87 12.04 3.46 2.92
N TYR A 88 13.13 2.78 2.55
CA TYR A 88 14.36 3.44 2.07
C TYR A 88 14.12 4.31 0.83
N ARG A 89 13.36 3.82 -0.15
CA ARG A 89 13.03 4.58 -1.39
C ARG A 89 12.18 5.82 -1.12
N SER A 90 11.36 5.81 -0.07
CA SER A 90 10.55 6.97 0.33
C SER A 90 11.36 8.08 1.03
N LEU A 91 12.59 7.80 1.46
CA LEU A 91 13.43 8.77 2.17
C LEU A 91 14.11 9.74 1.19
N ASN A 92 14.30 10.98 1.62
CA ASN A 92 15.18 11.91 0.91
C ASN A 92 16.66 11.53 1.10
N LYS A 93 17.52 12.09 0.24
CA LYS A 93 18.96 11.75 0.19
C LYS A 93 19.67 11.87 1.55
N ASN A 94 19.38 12.92 2.32
CA ASN A 94 20.00 13.12 3.63
C ASN A 94 19.57 12.04 4.65
N LYS A 95 18.31 11.61 4.62
CA LYS A 95 17.82 10.54 5.49
C LYS A 95 18.37 9.17 5.07
N GLN A 96 18.55 8.93 3.77
CA GLN A 96 19.18 7.72 3.26
C GLN A 96 20.64 7.60 3.73
N GLU A 97 21.42 8.68 3.65
CA GLU A 97 22.81 8.73 4.14
C GLU A 97 22.90 8.39 5.63
N ARG A 98 21.97 8.92 6.45
CA ARG A 98 21.91 8.60 7.88
C ARG A 98 21.57 7.13 8.13
N LEU A 99 20.61 6.58 7.38
CA LEU A 99 20.26 5.17 7.51
C LEU A 99 21.46 4.28 7.18
N GLN A 100 22.22 4.62 6.13
CA GLN A 100 23.43 3.90 5.77
C GLN A 100 24.45 3.89 6.92
N ALA A 101 24.73 5.04 7.53
CA ALA A 101 25.64 5.12 8.66
C ALA A 101 25.22 4.26 9.87
N TYR A 102 23.91 4.15 10.15
CA TYR A 102 23.41 3.24 11.19
C TYR A 102 23.62 1.77 10.82
N LEU A 103 23.36 1.40 9.56
CA LEU A 103 23.58 0.03 9.09
C LEU A 103 25.06 -0.36 9.15
N ASP A 104 25.94 0.55 8.75
CA ASP A 104 27.39 0.34 8.79
C ASP A 104 27.84 0.10 10.25
N GLY A 105 27.42 0.96 11.18
CA GLY A 105 27.74 0.81 12.60
C GLY A 105 27.19 -0.47 13.26
N LEU A 106 26.05 -0.98 12.80
CA LEU A 106 25.49 -2.26 13.25
C LEU A 106 26.20 -3.48 12.62
N SER A 107 26.78 -3.32 11.42
CA SER A 107 27.45 -4.38 10.69
C SER A 107 28.91 -4.58 11.10
N GLU A 108 29.51 -3.56 11.72
CA GLU A 108 30.88 -3.59 12.25
C GLU A 108 30.97 -4.18 13.68
N SER A 109 29.87 -4.73 14.22
CA SER A 109 29.79 -5.35 15.57
C SER A 109 29.83 -6.88 15.54
#